data_AF-A0AAD9PME4-F1
#
_entry.id   AF-A0AAD9PME4-F1
#
_cell.length_a   1.000
_cell.length_b   1.000
_cell.length_c   1.000
_cell.angle_alpha   90.00
_cell.angle_beta   90.00
_cell.angle_gamma   90.00
#
_symmetry.space_group_name_H-M   'P 1'
#
loop_
_entity.id
_entity.type
_entity.pdbx_description
1 polymer ?
#
loop_
_entity_poly.entity_id
_entity_poly.type
_entity_poly.pdbx_seq_one_letter_code
_entity_poly.pdbx_strand_id
1 'polypeptide(L)'
;MADLIAESNSNIVTRRKKKSTPVVDGFKLLFQEENPVVIEKNENNTEEELYRIKLSECLKELNTLREELKNKDDARQAIESTLKGQLEQSRDLSKVYGVFDPILSELLKAIDSNYKRLKLLYEKIYSLNVQIQEIHIELIDILEARSKILCEIHKEARMQSMEKNRNKQP
;
A
#
# COMPACT_ATOMS: atom_id res chain seq x y z
N MET A 1 21.07 -4.72 64.33
CA MET A 1 20.62 -3.84 63.23
C MET A 1 20.16 -4.79 62.13
N ALA A 2 18.86 -5.10 62.05
CA ALA A 2 17.81 -4.31 61.35
C ALA A 2 18.13 -4.33 59.83
N ASP A 3 17.34 -4.87 58.89
CA ASP A 3 15.90 -5.14 58.77
C ASP A 3 15.69 -6.31 57.75
N LEU A 4 14.78 -7.29 57.94
CA LEU A 4 13.35 -7.34 57.53
C LEU A 4 13.13 -7.00 56.03
N ILE A 5 12.59 -7.90 55.19
CA ILE A 5 11.16 -8.22 54.97
C ILE A 5 11.12 -9.65 54.34
N ALA A 6 10.57 -10.71 54.93
CA ALA A 6 9.18 -11.03 55.31
C ALA A 6 8.21 -11.23 54.12
N GLU A 7 7.86 -12.51 53.90
CA GLU A 7 6.52 -13.01 53.57
C GLU A 7 6.00 -12.77 52.13
N SER A 8 5.24 -13.67 51.48
CA SER A 8 4.28 -14.63 52.00
C SER A 8 3.92 -15.66 50.91
N ASN A 9 3.97 -16.94 51.26
CA ASN A 9 3.16 -17.98 50.65
C ASN A 9 1.68 -17.64 50.90
N SER A 10 0.87 -17.53 49.86
CA SER A 10 -0.59 -17.58 50.01
C SER A 10 -1.27 -18.30 48.84
N ASN A 11 -1.61 -19.55 49.13
CA ASN A 11 -2.86 -20.22 48.78
C ASN A 11 -3.48 -19.91 47.40
N ILE A 12 -3.23 -20.83 46.47
CA ILE A 12 -4.03 -21.04 45.26
C ILE A 12 -5.49 -21.29 45.68
N VAL A 13 -6.30 -20.24 45.65
CA VAL A 13 -7.75 -20.33 45.77
C VAL A 13 -8.29 -20.70 44.39
N THR A 14 -8.64 -21.98 44.23
CA THR A 14 -9.38 -22.51 43.07
C THR A 14 -10.80 -21.96 43.04
N ARG A 15 -11.00 -20.77 42.45
CA ARG A 15 -12.33 -20.32 42.02
C ARG A 15 -12.66 -20.93 40.66
N ARG A 16 -13.53 -21.94 40.66
CA ARG A 16 -14.23 -22.45 39.47
C ARG A 16 -14.93 -21.28 38.76
N LYS A 17 -14.33 -20.75 37.68
CA LYS A 17 -15.01 -19.84 36.76
C LYS A 17 -15.82 -20.66 35.77
N LYS A 18 -17.09 -20.27 35.63
CA LYS A 18 -18.08 -20.81 34.69
C LYS A 18 -17.47 -20.93 33.29
N LYS A 19 -17.82 -22.01 32.56
CA LYS A 19 -17.51 -22.21 31.15
C LYS A 19 -18.03 -21.02 30.33
N SER A 20 -17.20 -20.01 30.09
CA SER A 20 -17.41 -19.06 29.01
C SER A 20 -16.83 -19.67 27.74
N THR A 21 -17.60 -19.62 26.66
CA THR A 21 -17.20 -20.00 25.30
C THR A 21 -15.81 -19.44 25.00
N PRO A 22 -14.86 -20.23 24.45
CA PRO A 22 -13.56 -19.70 24.08
C PRO A 22 -13.78 -18.64 23.00
N VAL A 23 -13.60 -17.37 23.35
CA VAL A 23 -13.46 -16.30 22.38
C VAL A 23 -12.09 -16.52 21.76
N VAL A 24 -12.07 -17.20 20.62
CA VAL A 24 -10.89 -17.25 19.75
C VAL A 24 -10.72 -15.83 19.24
N ASP A 25 -9.77 -15.11 19.81
CA ASP A 25 -9.30 -13.81 19.32
C ASP A 25 -8.59 -14.04 17.98
N GLY A 26 -9.38 -14.28 16.94
CA GLY A 26 -8.94 -14.66 15.59
C GLY A 26 -8.58 -13.48 14.70
N PHE A 27 -8.55 -12.26 15.22
CA PHE A 27 -8.26 -11.05 14.43
C PHE A 27 -6.95 -10.36 14.80
N LYS A 28 -6.29 -10.77 15.89
CA LYS A 28 -5.03 -10.14 16.34
C LYS A 28 -3.81 -10.48 15.47
N LEU A 29 -3.97 -11.37 14.48
CA LEU A 29 -2.90 -11.80 13.57
C LEU A 29 -2.93 -11.10 12.19
N LEU A 30 -3.83 -10.13 11.99
CA LEU A 30 -3.96 -9.41 10.72
C LEU A 30 -3.32 -8.01 10.73
N PHE A 31 -2.94 -7.47 11.88
CA PHE A 31 -2.40 -6.11 11.95
C PHE A 31 -1.22 -6.00 12.91
N GLN A 32 -0.05 -5.83 12.28
CA GLN A 32 1.07 -5.00 12.71
C GLN A 32 2.09 -5.61 13.68
N GLU A 33 3.09 -6.30 13.12
CA GLU A 33 4.44 -6.24 13.69
C GLU A 33 5.16 -5.04 13.07
N GLU A 34 5.77 -4.19 13.91
CA GLU A 34 6.48 -2.96 13.53
C GLU A 34 7.75 -3.19 12.68
N ASN A 35 8.16 -4.45 12.50
CA ASN A 35 9.22 -4.84 11.57
C ASN A 35 8.67 -5.90 10.61
N PRO A 36 8.53 -5.61 9.30
CA PRO A 36 8.12 -6.62 8.35
C PRO A 36 9.20 -7.71 8.30
N VAL A 37 8.90 -8.90 8.83
CA VAL A 37 9.73 -10.08 8.61
C VAL A 37 9.80 -10.28 7.10
N VAL A 38 10.99 -10.10 6.52
CA VAL A 38 11.24 -10.37 5.11
C VAL A 38 11.15 -11.88 4.92
N ILE A 39 9.99 -12.37 4.50
CA ILE A 39 9.80 -13.77 4.16
C ILE A 39 10.44 -13.99 2.79
N GLU A 40 11.66 -14.52 2.77
CA GLU A 40 12.33 -14.93 1.54
C GLU A 40 11.56 -16.11 0.91
N LYS A 41 11.47 -16.14 -0.43
CA LYS A 41 10.83 -17.25 -1.16
C LYS A 41 11.66 -18.52 -0.96
N ASN A 42 11.17 -19.45 -0.14
CA ASN A 42 11.70 -20.80 -0.01
C ASN A 42 10.76 -21.80 -0.69
N GLU A 43 11.32 -22.89 -1.24
CA GLU A 43 10.55 -23.96 -1.91
C GLU A 43 9.55 -24.69 -0.97
N ASN A 44 9.65 -24.46 0.34
CA ASN A 44 8.80 -25.06 1.37
C ASN A 44 7.77 -24.08 1.97
N ASN A 45 7.50 -22.94 1.33
CA ASN A 45 6.54 -21.97 1.84
C ASN A 45 5.12 -22.53 1.88
N THR A 46 4.43 -22.32 3.00
CA THR A 46 3.00 -22.61 3.13
C THR A 46 2.18 -21.72 2.19
N GLU A 47 0.97 -22.13 1.83
CA GLU A 47 0.07 -21.32 0.98
C GLU A 47 -0.19 -19.92 1.58
N GLU A 48 -0.21 -19.80 2.91
CA GLU A 48 -0.34 -18.53 3.61
C GLU A 48 0.90 -17.65 3.45
N GLU A 49 2.10 -18.21 3.51
CA GLU A 49 3.35 -17.47 3.29
C GLU A 49 3.46 -17.01 1.83
N LEU A 50 3.09 -17.86 0.87
CA LEU A 50 3.04 -17.49 -0.55
C LEU A 50 2.06 -16.35 -0.81
N TYR A 51 0.87 -16.39 -0.19
CA TYR A 51 -0.10 -15.29 -0.24
C TYR A 51 0.48 -14.00 0.33
N ARG A 52 1.10 -14.04 1.52
CA ARG A 52 1.68 -12.86 2.18
C ARG A 52 2.82 -12.27 1.37
N ILE A 53 3.70 -13.10 0.80
CA ILE A 53 4.77 -12.65 -0.09
C ILE A 53 4.19 -11.95 -1.29
N LYS A 54 3.24 -12.58 -2.00
CA LYS A 54 2.62 -11.99 -3.20
C LYS A 54 1.94 -10.65 -2.88
N LEU A 55 1.17 -10.59 -1.80
CA LEU A 55 0.55 -9.35 -1.34
C LEU A 55 1.60 -8.27 -1.04
N SER A 56 2.69 -8.63 -0.37
CA SER A 56 3.78 -7.70 -0.07
C SER A 56 4.51 -7.20 -1.32
N GLU A 57 4.69 -8.05 -2.33
CA GLU A 57 5.30 -7.71 -3.62
C GLU A 57 4.43 -6.70 -4.36
N CYS A 58 3.13 -6.97 -4.52
CA CYS A 58 2.19 -6.04 -5.16
C CYS A 58 2.12 -4.70 -4.42
N LEU A 59 2.11 -4.70 -3.08
CA LEU A 59 2.08 -3.46 -2.29
C LEU A 59 3.38 -2.65 -2.42
N LYS A 60 4.54 -3.31 -2.50
CA LYS A 60 5.84 -2.65 -2.75
C LYS A 60 5.85 -2.01 -4.13
N GLU A 61 5.46 -2.76 -5.16
CA GLU A 61 5.39 -2.25 -6.53
C GLU A 61 4.45 -1.05 -6.63
N LEU A 62 3.28 -1.13 -6.00
CA LEU A 62 2.33 -0.03 -5.93
C LEU A 62 2.90 1.23 -5.27
N ASN A 63 3.66 1.08 -4.19
CA ASN A 63 4.33 2.21 -3.55
C ASN A 63 5.40 2.81 -4.46
N THR A 64 6.19 1.98 -5.15
CA THR A 64 7.19 2.48 -6.12
C THR A 64 6.55 3.25 -7.27
N LEU A 65 5.43 2.78 -7.82
CA LEU A 65 4.71 3.49 -8.87
C LEU A 65 4.10 4.80 -8.39
N ARG A 66 3.60 4.85 -7.15
CA ARG A 66 3.08 6.09 -6.54
C ARG A 66 4.16 7.12 -6.32
N GLU A 67 5.35 6.70 -5.88
CA GLU A 67 6.51 7.59 -5.76
C GLU A 67 6.95 8.11 -7.13
N GLU A 68 7.02 7.25 -8.14
CA GLU A 68 7.35 7.68 -9.51
C GLU A 68 6.30 8.67 -10.04
N LEU A 69 5.01 8.40 -9.84
CA LEU A 69 3.90 9.27 -10.24
C LEU A 69 4.05 10.65 -9.60
N LYS A 70 4.27 10.70 -8.28
CA LYS A 70 4.50 11.96 -7.56
C LYS A 70 5.69 12.72 -8.14
N ASN A 71 6.81 12.04 -8.39
CA ASN A 71 7.99 12.66 -8.99
C ASN A 71 7.70 13.24 -10.39
N LYS A 72 6.87 12.57 -11.20
CA LYS A 72 6.47 13.08 -12.52
C LYS A 72 5.53 14.26 -12.41
N ASP A 73 4.60 14.25 -11.46
CA ASP A 73 3.69 15.37 -11.21
C ASP A 73 4.44 16.61 -10.71
N ASP A 74 5.41 16.44 -9.81
CA ASP A 74 6.26 17.54 -9.34
C ASP A 74 7.05 18.15 -10.51
N ALA A 75 7.62 17.30 -11.38
CA ALA A 75 8.31 17.75 -12.59
C ALA A 75 7.38 18.46 -13.59
N ARG A 76 6.13 17.99 -13.72
CA ARG A 76 5.09 18.61 -14.55
C ARG A 76 4.78 20.02 -14.05
N GLN A 77 4.51 20.17 -12.76
CA GLN A 77 4.22 21.47 -12.14
C GLN A 77 5.38 22.45 -12.29
N ALA A 78 6.62 21.97 -12.12
CA ALA A 78 7.81 22.80 -12.31
C ALA A 78 7.93 23.34 -13.76
N ILE A 79 7.63 22.51 -14.76
CA ILE A 79 7.66 22.92 -16.17
C ILE A 79 6.50 23.85 -16.49
N GLU A 80 5.30 23.61 -15.96
CA GLU A 80 4.15 24.51 -16.12
C GLU A 80 4.42 25.90 -15.56
N SER A 81 5.04 25.97 -14.37
CA SER A 81 5.48 27.23 -13.76
C SER A 81 6.50 27.96 -14.64
N THR A 82 7.49 27.22 -15.15
CA THR A 82 8.53 27.76 -16.04
C THR A 82 7.92 28.28 -17.35
N LEU A 83 7.04 27.51 -17.99
CA LEU A 83 6.34 27.90 -19.21
C LEU A 83 5.51 29.15 -19.01
N LYS A 84 4.80 29.27 -17.88
CA LYS A 84 4.03 30.47 -17.57
C LYS A 84 4.91 31.71 -17.54
N GLY A 85 6.06 31.65 -16.86
CA GLY A 85 7.02 32.75 -16.84
C GLY A 85 7.60 33.06 -18.22
N GLN A 86 7.92 32.05 -19.02
CA GLN A 86 8.42 32.23 -20.39
C GLN A 86 7.38 32.86 -21.32
N LEU A 87 6.10 32.51 -21.17
CA LEU A 87 4.99 33.09 -21.94
C LEU A 87 4.74 34.55 -21.57
N GLU A 88 4.82 34.89 -20.28
CA GLU A 88 4.75 36.29 -19.81
C GLU A 88 5.91 37.10 -20.38
N GLN A 89 7.14 36.59 -20.29
CA GLN A 89 8.32 37.21 -20.87
C GLN A 89 8.21 37.37 -22.40
N SER A 90 7.71 36.35 -23.10
CA SER A 90 7.50 36.40 -24.55
C SER A 90 6.49 37.48 -24.93
N ARG A 91 5.39 37.60 -24.18
CA ARG A 91 4.39 38.64 -24.37
C ARG A 91 4.98 40.03 -24.18
N ASP A 92 5.84 40.23 -23.18
CA ASP A 92 6.44 41.54 -22.91
C ASP A 92 7.52 41.90 -23.93
N LEU A 93 8.38 40.96 -24.31
CA LEU A 93 9.36 41.16 -25.37
C LEU A 93 8.71 41.46 -26.73
N SER A 94 7.59 40.79 -27.04
CA SER A 94 6.85 41.01 -28.29
C SER A 94 6.27 42.43 -28.38
N LYS A 95 5.90 43.06 -27.25
CA LYS A 95 5.43 44.45 -27.22
C LYS A 95 6.55 45.46 -27.44
N VAL A 96 7.77 45.14 -26.99
CA VAL A 96 8.90 46.08 -26.97
C VAL A 96 9.73 46.00 -28.25
N TYR A 97 10.01 44.80 -28.76
CA TYR A 97 10.98 44.58 -29.83
C TYR A 97 10.37 44.12 -31.16
N GLY A 98 9.06 43.82 -31.20
CA GLY A 98 8.41 43.22 -32.37
C GLY A 98 8.79 41.75 -32.61
N VAL A 99 8.37 41.17 -33.73
CA VAL A 99 8.37 39.70 -33.98
C VAL A 99 9.75 39.14 -34.39
N PHE A 100 10.69 39.98 -34.82
CA PHE A 100 11.96 39.54 -35.45
C PHE A 100 13.19 39.66 -34.56
N ASP A 101 13.01 39.81 -33.25
CA ASP A 101 14.13 39.89 -32.32
C ASP A 101 14.75 38.50 -32.06
N PRO A 102 16.10 38.34 -32.12
CA PRO A 102 16.76 37.07 -31.85
C PRO A 102 16.46 36.49 -30.47
N ILE A 103 16.30 37.34 -29.44
CA ILE A 103 15.99 36.93 -28.07
C ILE A 103 14.59 36.33 -28.01
N LEU A 104 13.63 36.93 -28.72
CA LEU A 104 12.27 36.40 -28.82
C LEU A 104 12.25 35.06 -29.56
N SER A 105 13.04 34.91 -30.63
CA SER A 105 13.15 33.64 -31.37
C SER A 105 13.72 32.52 -30.51
N GLU A 106 14.77 32.79 -29.72
CA GLU A 106 15.35 31.81 -28.81
C GLU A 106 14.38 31.41 -27.69
N LEU A 107 13.67 32.38 -27.13
CA LEU A 107 12.63 32.14 -26.12
C LEU A 107 11.50 31.26 -26.66
N LEU A 108 11.04 31.49 -27.89
CA LEU A 108 10.00 30.67 -28.52
C LEU A 108 10.45 29.22 -28.75
N LYS A 109 11.73 28.99 -29.07
CA LYS A 109 12.29 27.62 -29.16
C LYS A 109 12.32 26.93 -27.79
N ALA A 110 12.67 27.66 -26.73
CA ALA A 110 12.65 27.14 -25.37
C ALA A 110 11.22 26.79 -24.93
N ILE A 111 10.24 27.63 -25.26
CA ILE A 111 8.82 27.39 -25.02
C ILE A 111 8.36 26.12 -25.75
N ASP A 112 8.64 25.97 -27.05
CA ASP A 112 8.27 24.79 -27.83
C ASP A 112 8.88 23.49 -27.24
N SER A 113 10.16 23.54 -26.85
CA SER A 113 10.85 22.44 -26.18
C SER A 113 10.16 22.04 -24.86
N ASN A 114 9.84 23.03 -24.02
CA ASN A 114 9.16 22.79 -22.75
C ASN A 114 7.73 22.27 -22.95
N TYR A 115 6.99 22.72 -23.97
CA TYR A 115 5.68 22.16 -24.32
C TYR A 115 5.76 20.69 -24.73
N LYS A 116 6.73 20.32 -25.56
CA LYS A 116 6.97 18.92 -25.94
C LYS A 116 7.29 18.06 -24.72
N ARG A 117 8.15 18.55 -23.83
CA ARG A 117 8.48 17.86 -22.57
C ARG A 117 7.26 17.71 -21.67
N LEU A 118 6.43 18.74 -21.56
CA LEU A 118 5.21 18.72 -20.78
C LEU A 118 4.22 17.67 -21.32
N LYS A 119 4.04 17.60 -22.64
CA LYS A 119 3.22 16.57 -23.28
C LYS A 119 3.69 15.16 -22.93
N LEU A 120 5.00 14.89 -23.03
CA LEU A 120 5.57 13.59 -22.67
C LEU A 120 5.36 13.24 -21.19
N LEU A 121 5.40 14.23 -20.30
CA LEU A 121 5.10 14.01 -18.88
C LEU A 121 3.64 13.61 -18.67
N TYR A 122 2.70 14.28 -19.34
CA TYR A 122 1.28 13.89 -19.28
C TYR A 122 1.05 12.46 -19.76
N GLU A 123 1.66 12.07 -20.89
CA GLU A 123 1.59 10.71 -21.43
C GLU A 123 2.16 9.69 -20.43
N LYS A 124 3.30 9.98 -19.81
CA LYS A 124 3.91 9.11 -18.80
C LYS A 124 3.07 9.02 -17.51
N ILE A 125 2.53 10.14 -17.03
CA ILE A 125 1.62 10.18 -15.87
C ILE A 125 0.38 9.33 -16.13
N TYR A 126 -0.21 9.45 -17.33
CA TYR A 126 -1.34 8.62 -17.72
C TYR A 126 -0.99 7.13 -17.71
N SER A 127 0.14 6.76 -18.33
CA SER A 127 0.62 5.37 -18.33
C SER A 127 0.87 4.82 -16.92
N LEU A 128 1.45 5.62 -16.01
CA LEU A 128 1.65 5.22 -14.61
C LEU A 128 0.33 5.01 -13.88
N ASN A 129 -0.67 5.86 -14.11
CA ASN A 129 -2.00 5.69 -13.52
C ASN A 129 -2.68 4.39 -13.99
N VAL A 130 -2.54 4.04 -15.27
CA VAL A 130 -3.05 2.76 -15.79
C VAL A 130 -2.36 1.58 -15.10
N GLN A 131 -1.03 1.60 -14.96
CA GLN A 131 -0.29 0.55 -14.25
C GLN A 131 -0.71 0.43 -12.79
N ILE A 132 -0.92 1.54 -12.09
CA ILE A 132 -1.42 1.53 -10.70
C ILE A 132 -2.80 0.88 -10.62
N GLN A 133 -3.69 1.17 -11.57
CA GLN A 133 -5.02 0.56 -11.64
C GLN A 133 -4.94 -0.94 -11.89
N GLU A 134 -4.03 -1.40 -12.76
CA GLU A 134 -3.80 -2.82 -13.03
C GLU A 134 -3.37 -3.56 -11.74
N ILE A 135 -2.44 -2.98 -10.96
CA ILE A 135 -2.04 -3.56 -9.67
C ILE A 135 -3.20 -3.55 -8.66
N HIS A 136 -4.03 -2.49 -8.64
CA HIS A 136 -5.22 -2.47 -7.79
C HIS A 136 -6.20 -3.60 -8.13
N ILE A 137 -6.41 -3.88 -9.41
CA ILE A 137 -7.24 -5.00 -9.86
C ILE A 137 -6.62 -6.32 -9.37
N GLU A 138 -5.32 -6.52 -9.56
CA GLU A 138 -4.65 -7.74 -9.08
C GLU A 138 -4.76 -7.89 -7.55
N LEU A 139 -4.60 -6.81 -6.80
CA LEU A 139 -4.78 -6.81 -5.33
C LEU A 139 -6.20 -7.23 -4.93
N ILE A 140 -7.22 -6.73 -5.63
CA ILE A 140 -8.61 -7.12 -5.40
C ILE A 140 -8.77 -8.62 -5.66
N ASP A 141 -8.27 -9.14 -6.77
CA ASP A 141 -8.37 -10.56 -7.12
C ASP A 141 -7.71 -11.46 -6.07
N ILE A 142 -6.52 -11.07 -5.59
CA ILE A 142 -5.80 -11.76 -4.52
C ILE A 142 -6.62 -11.80 -3.22
N LEU A 143 -7.21 -10.67 -2.83
CA LEU A 143 -8.01 -10.55 -1.62
C LEU A 143 -9.32 -11.34 -1.73
N GLU A 144 -9.99 -11.29 -2.88
CA GLU A 144 -11.20 -12.08 -3.13
C GLU A 144 -10.95 -13.58 -3.10
N ALA A 145 -9.86 -14.03 -3.73
CA ALA A 145 -9.45 -15.44 -3.69
C ALA A 145 -9.20 -15.89 -2.24
N ARG A 146 -8.49 -15.08 -1.44
CA ARG A 146 -8.23 -15.40 -0.03
C ARG A 146 -9.52 -15.42 0.79
N SER A 147 -10.41 -14.46 0.58
CA SER A 147 -11.70 -14.38 1.27
C SER A 147 -12.53 -15.65 1.06
N LYS A 148 -12.59 -16.15 -0.19
CA LYS A 148 -13.29 -17.42 -0.52
C LYS A 148 -12.72 -18.60 0.28
N ILE A 149 -11.39 -18.74 0.32
CA ILE A 149 -10.72 -19.81 1.07
C ILE A 149 -11.05 -19.73 2.57
N LEU A 150 -10.98 -18.53 3.16
CA LEU A 150 -11.29 -18.33 4.57
C LEU A 150 -12.76 -18.67 4.89
N CYS A 151 -13.69 -18.34 3.99
CA CYS A 151 -15.09 -18.73 4.14
C CYS A 151 -15.27 -20.25 4.16
N GLU A 152 -14.58 -21.00 3.28
CA GLU A 152 -14.64 -22.46 3.25
C GLU A 152 -14.06 -23.07 4.53
N ILE A 153 -12.89 -22.62 4.98
CA ILE A 153 -12.29 -23.04 6.26
C ILE A 153 -13.27 -22.81 7.42
N HIS A 154 -13.95 -21.66 7.45
CA HIS A 154 -14.96 -21.37 8.47
C HIS A 154 -16.19 -22.28 8.39
N LYS A 155 -16.66 -22.64 7.19
CA LYS A 155 -17.78 -23.58 7.01
C LYS A 155 -17.39 -24.97 7.52
N GLU A 156 -16.22 -25.47 7.13
CA GLU A 156 -15.69 -26.77 7.57
C GLU A 156 -15.53 -26.83 9.08
N ALA A 157 -14.94 -25.81 9.70
CA ALA A 157 -14.78 -25.72 11.15
C ALA A 157 -16.13 -25.76 11.89
N ARG A 158 -17.16 -25.10 11.35
CA ARG A 158 -18.53 -25.16 11.90
C ARG A 158 -19.13 -26.56 11.79
N MET A 159 -18.97 -27.23 10.65
CA MET A 159 -19.46 -28.60 10.44
C MET A 159 -18.81 -29.59 11.41
N GLN A 160 -17.49 -29.56 11.55
CA GLN A 160 -16.75 -30.41 12.49
C GLN A 160 -17.16 -30.16 13.96
N SER A 161 -17.43 -28.91 14.32
CA SER A 161 -17.95 -28.56 15.65
C SER A 161 -19.35 -29.16 15.89
N MET A 162 -20.23 -29.10 14.89
CA MET A 162 -21.58 -29.69 14.97
C MET A 162 -21.53 -31.23 15.05
N GLU A 163 -20.68 -31.89 14.27
CA GLU A 163 -20.48 -33.34 14.34
C GLU A 163 -19.94 -33.79 15.71
N LYS A 164 -18.97 -33.07 16.26
CA LYS A 164 -18.47 -33.31 17.63
C LYS A 164 -19.54 -33.14 18.70
N ASN A 165 -20.53 -32.28 18.48
CA ASN A 165 -21.65 -32.10 19.41
C ASN A 165 -22.73 -33.19 19.24
N ARG A 166 -22.98 -33.66 18.02
CA ARG A 166 -23.88 -34.81 17.76
C ARG A 166 -23.33 -36.10 18.38
N ASN A 167 -22.04 -36.39 18.23
CA ASN A 167 -21.40 -37.58 18.79
C ASN A 167 -21.24 -37.55 20.32
N LYS A 168 -21.67 -36.47 20.99
CA LYS A 168 -21.68 -36.32 22.46
C LYS A 168 -23.07 -36.42 23.07
N GLN A 169 -24.13 -36.56 22.27
CA GLN A 169 -25.46 -36.87 22.79
C GLN A 169 -25.64 -38.40 22.85
N PRO A 170 -25.97 -38.97 24.03
CA PRO A 170 -26.16 -40.41 24.21
C PRO A 170 -27.39 -40.95 23.48
#